data_AF-X5QAT3-F1
#
_entry.id   AF-X5QAT3-F1
#
_cell.length_a   1.000
_cell.length_b   1.000
_cell.length_c   1.000
_cell.angle_alpha   90.00
_cell.angle_beta   90.00
_cell.angle_gamma   90.00
#
_symmetry.space_group_name_H-M   'P 1'
#
loop_
_entity.id
_entity.type
_entity.pdbx_description
1 polymer ?
#
loop_
_entity_poly.entity_id
_entity_poly.type
_entity_poly.pdbx_seq_one_letter_code
_entity_poly.pdbx_strand_id
1 'polypeptide(L)'
;MKLEPEAVRARLLDTTFERKFAVLFGTISVLLVAVSAALATGDWWPYAWIAADLMLFTVRVLLMRECEQARRRGSKGPLAGLMAASGVWSVVFGLGCYGCVASGNMALSVLAALNVAGVVGVVSSRNAATPRFAIFVMLAVSLPYVVGALFSAAPGMPIVGIQTPFYVAGVIIVLLQNHAINARMIRAELDNRDLAIKDALTGLPNRIFLQEKLRDMCRDLAAPAANGGKPFAVLSMDLDGFKQVNDRFGHAVGDVLLRKVAERLKRGFRPGDVVFRIGGDEFVILLPATSEIEATYLAKRAIEKVSVPFDLGVGSAIHVGLSVGSACAPADGGDPEILLTCSDHALYEAKRTGKGRYWAPVRATI
;
A
#
# COMPACT_ATOMS: atom_id res chain seq x y z
N MET A 1 3.45 9.35 19.97
CA MET A 1 3.23 9.08 18.53
C MET A 1 2.75 7.63 18.42
N LYS A 2 1.45 7.39 18.13
CA LYS A 2 0.90 6.03 17.99
C LYS A 2 1.67 5.30 16.87
N LEU A 3 1.98 4.01 17.06
CA LEU A 3 2.57 3.19 16.01
C LEU A 3 1.57 3.05 14.87
N GLU A 4 1.97 3.46 13.66
CA GLU A 4 1.17 3.29 12.45
C GLU A 4 1.06 1.81 12.07
N PRO A 5 -0.09 1.37 11.51
CA PRO A 5 -0.21 0.03 10.94
C PRO A 5 0.88 -0.23 9.90
N GLU A 6 1.38 -1.46 9.82
CA GLU A 6 2.54 -1.78 8.96
C GLU A 6 2.31 -1.45 7.47
N ALA A 7 1.08 -1.60 6.98
CA ALA A 7 0.69 -1.24 5.63
C ALA A 7 0.83 0.27 5.34
N VAL A 8 0.44 1.12 6.30
CA VAL A 8 0.60 2.57 6.20
C VAL A 8 2.08 2.94 6.23
N ARG A 9 2.86 2.31 7.13
CA ARG A 9 4.32 2.53 7.23
C ARG A 9 5.05 2.14 5.94
N ALA A 10 4.73 1.00 5.35
CA ALA A 10 5.34 0.54 4.10
C ALA A 10 5.10 1.54 2.95
N ARG A 11 3.87 2.02 2.83
CA ARG A 11 3.48 2.96 1.76
C ARG A 11 4.06 4.36 1.92
N LEU A 12 4.20 4.83 3.17
CA LEU A 12 4.93 6.06 3.48
C LEU A 12 6.41 5.95 3.10
N LEU A 13 7.05 4.80 3.34
CA LEU A 13 8.45 4.61 2.95
C LEU A 13 8.62 4.65 1.43
N ASP A 14 7.68 4.09 0.66
CA ASP A 14 7.74 4.12 -0.81
C ASP A 14 7.77 5.53 -1.40
N THR A 15 7.09 6.51 -0.78
CA THR A 15 7.07 7.91 -1.24
C THR A 15 8.33 8.70 -0.87
N THR A 16 9.16 8.17 0.03
CA THR A 16 10.37 8.85 0.52
C THR A 16 11.54 8.78 -0.46
N PHE A 17 11.57 7.75 -1.33
CA PHE A 17 12.79 7.37 -2.06
C PHE A 17 12.90 7.91 -3.49
N GLU A 18 12.21 8.99 -3.82
CA GLU A 18 12.36 9.62 -5.12
C GLU A 18 13.07 10.98 -5.06
N ARG A 19 14.28 10.99 -5.63
CA ARG A 19 14.80 11.96 -6.64
C ARG A 19 16.28 12.24 -6.40
N LYS A 20 17.13 11.47 -7.11
CA LYS A 20 18.59 11.70 -7.29
C LYS A 20 18.93 13.18 -7.50
N PHE A 21 18.04 13.90 -8.17
CA PHE A 21 18.15 15.32 -8.48
C PHE A 21 18.35 16.22 -7.24
N ALA A 22 17.75 15.90 -6.10
CA ALA A 22 17.89 16.74 -4.91
C ALA A 22 19.14 16.45 -4.10
N VAL A 23 19.62 15.21 -4.14
CA VAL A 23 20.93 14.89 -3.58
C VAL A 23 22.00 15.64 -4.38
N LEU A 24 21.89 15.61 -5.71
CA LEU A 24 22.78 16.36 -6.59
C LEU A 24 22.70 17.88 -6.33
N PHE A 25 21.50 18.45 -6.31
CA PHE A 25 21.32 19.88 -6.07
C PHE A 25 21.84 20.30 -4.68
N GLY A 26 21.58 19.51 -3.64
CA GLY A 26 22.11 19.76 -2.30
C GLY A 26 23.64 19.75 -2.26
N THR A 27 24.27 18.79 -2.95
CA THR A 27 25.73 18.70 -3.08
C THR A 27 26.30 19.91 -3.80
N ILE A 28 25.70 20.33 -4.93
CA ILE A 28 26.13 21.53 -5.67
C ILE A 28 26.04 22.77 -4.79
N SER A 29 24.96 22.92 -4.04
CA SER A 29 24.76 24.05 -3.11
C SER A 29 25.86 24.08 -2.03
N VAL A 30 26.19 22.93 -1.44
CA VAL A 30 27.26 22.80 -0.43
C VAL A 30 28.62 23.14 -1.02
N LEU A 31 28.95 22.60 -2.20
CA LEU A 31 30.21 22.86 -2.88
C LEU A 31 30.39 24.35 -3.18
N LEU A 32 29.34 25.06 -3.59
CA LEU A 32 29.40 26.49 -3.87
C LEU A 32 29.77 27.30 -2.61
N VAL A 33 29.19 26.95 -1.45
CA VAL A 33 29.53 27.58 -0.17
C VAL A 33 30.93 27.23 0.26
N ALA A 34 31.32 25.95 0.17
CA ALA A 34 32.63 25.50 0.62
C ALA A 34 33.77 26.08 -0.25
N VAL A 35 33.59 26.20 -1.56
CA VAL A 35 34.54 26.89 -2.46
C VAL A 35 34.61 28.38 -2.12
N SER A 36 33.46 29.01 -1.89
CA SER A 36 33.41 30.43 -1.47
C SER A 36 34.15 30.64 -0.15
N ALA A 37 34.02 29.71 0.80
CA ALA A 37 34.75 29.73 2.06
C ALA A 37 36.26 29.52 1.86
N ALA A 38 36.68 28.58 1.01
CA ALA A 38 38.08 28.37 0.66
C ALA A 38 38.73 29.64 0.10
N LEU A 39 38.06 30.30 -0.85
CA LEU A 39 38.55 31.52 -1.50
C LEU A 39 38.57 32.72 -0.54
N ALA A 40 37.59 32.82 0.36
CA ALA A 40 37.46 33.97 1.26
C ALA A 40 38.34 33.87 2.52
N THR A 41 38.67 32.66 2.98
CA THR A 41 39.44 32.44 4.23
C THR A 41 40.89 32.03 3.98
N GLY A 42 41.15 31.26 2.92
CA GLY A 42 42.45 30.61 2.71
C GLY A 42 42.76 29.47 3.69
N ASP A 43 41.79 29.08 4.53
CA ASP A 43 41.97 28.04 5.54
C ASP A 43 41.89 26.62 4.94
N TRP A 44 42.35 25.62 5.70
CA TRP A 44 42.34 24.22 5.27
C TRP A 44 40.96 23.54 5.38
N TRP A 45 40.12 23.97 6.33
CA TRP A 45 38.86 23.30 6.66
C TRP A 45 37.82 23.25 5.51
N PRO A 46 37.68 24.26 4.62
CA PRO A 46 36.74 24.18 3.51
C PRO A 46 37.12 23.09 2.50
N TYR A 47 38.42 22.85 2.29
CA TYR A 47 38.90 21.78 1.41
C TYR A 47 38.57 20.39 1.99
N ALA A 48 38.72 20.22 3.31
CA ALA A 48 38.30 19.00 3.98
C ALA A 48 36.77 18.80 3.88
N TRP A 49 36.00 19.87 3.98
CA TRP A 49 34.54 19.83 3.81
C TRP A 49 34.13 19.43 2.39
N ILE A 50 34.76 20.00 1.35
CA ILE A 50 34.54 19.62 -0.06
C ILE A 50 34.82 18.13 -0.27
N ALA A 51 35.97 17.64 0.22
CA ALA A 51 36.35 16.24 0.06
C ALA A 51 35.34 15.29 0.75
N ALA A 52 34.91 15.64 1.95
CA ALA A 52 33.92 14.86 2.70
C ALA A 52 32.54 14.86 2.00
N ASP A 53 32.08 16.00 1.49
CA ASP A 53 30.79 16.11 0.79
C ASP A 53 30.78 15.29 -0.51
N LEU A 54 31.86 15.34 -1.31
CA LEU A 54 32.01 14.52 -2.52
C LEU A 54 32.07 13.01 -2.21
N MET A 55 32.78 12.62 -1.15
CA MET A 55 32.85 11.23 -0.70
C MET A 55 31.46 10.73 -0.28
N LEU A 56 30.75 11.50 0.54
CA LEU A 56 29.41 11.15 1.03
C LEU A 56 28.38 11.16 -0.09
N PHE A 57 28.46 12.10 -1.04
CA PHE A 57 27.65 12.10 -2.25
C PHE A 57 27.84 10.79 -3.02
N THR A 58 29.08 10.37 -3.24
CA THR A 58 29.42 9.13 -3.96
C THR A 58 28.84 7.91 -3.24
N VAL A 59 29.08 7.80 -1.93
CA VAL A 59 28.54 6.71 -1.10
C VAL A 59 27.00 6.67 -1.15
N ARG A 60 26.34 7.83 -1.01
CA ARG A 60 24.88 7.92 -1.06
C ARG A 60 24.32 7.53 -2.43
N VAL A 61 24.96 7.94 -3.53
CA VAL A 61 24.55 7.56 -4.89
C VAL A 61 24.68 6.06 -5.11
N LEU A 62 25.77 5.43 -4.63
CA LEU A 62 25.96 3.98 -4.72
C LEU A 62 24.89 3.22 -3.91
N LEU A 63 24.65 3.61 -2.67
CA LEU A 63 23.61 3.02 -1.82
C LEU A 63 22.20 3.20 -2.41
N MET A 64 21.91 4.34 -3.03
CA MET A 64 20.64 4.55 -3.75
C MET A 64 20.50 3.61 -4.94
N ARG A 65 21.56 3.42 -5.72
CA ARG A 65 21.55 2.45 -6.85
C ARG A 65 21.34 1.03 -6.36
N GLU A 66 21.98 0.62 -5.27
CA GLU A 66 21.77 -0.70 -4.67
C GLU A 66 20.34 -0.88 -4.15
N CYS A 67 19.77 0.15 -3.50
CA CYS A 67 18.37 0.12 -3.07
C CYS A 67 17.41 -0.01 -4.26
N GLU A 68 17.65 0.71 -5.37
CA GLU A 68 16.87 0.59 -6.60
C GLU A 68 16.97 -0.81 -7.22
N GLN A 69 18.18 -1.38 -7.29
CA GLN A 69 18.39 -2.73 -7.82
C GLN A 69 17.75 -3.81 -6.95
N ALA A 70 17.88 -3.71 -5.63
CA ALA A 70 17.23 -4.62 -4.68
C ALA A 70 15.71 -4.58 -4.84
N ARG A 71 15.13 -3.37 -4.97
CA ARG A 71 13.69 -3.19 -5.20
C ARG A 71 13.23 -3.84 -6.50
N ARG A 72 14.00 -3.71 -7.60
CA ARG A 72 13.72 -4.41 -8.87
C ARG A 72 13.78 -5.94 -8.74
N ARG A 73 14.61 -6.45 -7.84
CA ARG A 73 14.76 -7.89 -7.54
C ARG A 73 13.77 -8.40 -6.48
N GLY A 74 12.89 -7.54 -5.95
CA GLY A 74 11.97 -7.90 -4.86
C GLY A 74 12.67 -8.17 -3.52
N SER A 75 13.93 -7.74 -3.34
CA SER A 75 14.69 -7.94 -2.10
C SER A 75 14.81 -6.65 -1.28
N LYS A 76 15.14 -6.80 0.01
CA LYS A 76 15.39 -5.66 0.91
C LYS A 76 16.76 -5.06 0.59
N GLY A 77 16.78 -3.81 0.14
CA GLY A 77 18.02 -3.05 -0.07
C GLY A 77 18.67 -2.56 1.24
N PRO A 78 19.90 -2.01 1.18
CA PRO A 78 20.66 -1.53 2.34
C PRO A 78 20.15 -0.18 2.88
N LEU A 79 18.86 -0.10 3.20
CA LEU A 79 18.19 1.14 3.57
C LEU A 79 18.81 1.81 4.82
N ALA A 80 19.16 1.00 5.82
CA ALA A 80 19.81 1.50 7.02
C ALA A 80 21.15 2.19 6.71
N GLY A 81 21.92 1.66 5.75
CA GLY A 81 23.16 2.25 5.27
C GLY A 81 22.93 3.62 4.63
N LEU A 82 21.88 3.74 3.80
CA LEU A 82 21.52 5.02 3.17
C LEU A 82 21.10 6.09 4.19
N MET A 83 20.33 5.69 5.22
CA MET A 83 19.95 6.58 6.32
C MET A 83 21.15 7.01 7.16
N ALA A 84 22.06 6.07 7.48
CA ALA A 84 23.28 6.36 8.21
C ALA A 84 24.19 7.33 7.44
N ALA A 85 24.44 7.08 6.15
CA ALA A 85 25.25 7.96 5.31
C ALA A 85 24.63 9.37 5.19
N SER A 86 23.30 9.45 5.10
CA SER A 86 22.59 10.73 5.10
C SER A 86 22.69 11.45 6.45
N GLY A 87 22.67 10.71 7.56
CA GLY A 87 22.87 11.27 8.90
C GLY A 87 24.29 11.80 9.13
N VAL A 88 25.32 11.06 8.69
CA VAL A 88 26.72 11.51 8.71
C VAL A 88 26.88 12.78 7.89
N TRP A 89 26.28 12.82 6.69
CA TRP A 89 26.26 14.02 5.85
C TRP A 89 25.64 15.22 6.54
N SER A 90 24.54 15.06 7.27
CA SER A 90 23.91 16.17 8.01
C SER A 90 24.82 16.77 9.08
N VAL A 91 25.62 15.93 9.76
CA VAL A 91 26.60 16.40 10.74
C VAL A 91 27.76 17.15 10.06
N VAL A 92 28.32 16.58 8.99
CA VAL A 92 29.41 17.22 8.22
C VAL A 92 28.96 18.56 7.65
N PHE A 93 27.76 18.61 7.09
CA PHE A 93 27.12 19.84 6.62
C PHE A 93 27.03 20.89 7.73
N GLY A 94 26.51 20.51 8.91
CA GLY A 94 26.39 21.42 10.04
C GLY A 94 27.74 21.99 10.48
N LEU A 95 28.77 21.14 10.57
CA LEU A 95 30.13 21.56 10.92
C LEU A 95 30.74 22.54 9.89
N GLY A 96 30.49 22.33 8.60
CA GLY A 96 30.91 23.28 7.57
C GLY A 96 30.20 24.64 7.70
N CYS A 97 28.89 24.63 7.97
CA CYS A 97 28.14 25.86 8.28
C CYS A 97 28.66 26.56 9.54
N TYR A 98 29.06 25.81 10.57
CA TYR A 98 29.74 26.37 11.73
C TYR A 98 31.07 27.03 11.34
N GLY A 99 31.89 26.39 10.52
CA GLY A 99 33.14 26.97 10.00
C GLY A 99 32.92 28.30 9.25
N CYS A 100 31.89 28.38 8.42
CA CYS A 100 31.49 29.62 7.74
C CYS A 100 31.19 30.75 8.73
N VAL A 101 30.48 30.47 9.83
CA VAL A 101 30.13 31.49 10.84
C VAL A 101 31.31 31.83 11.75
N ALA A 102 32.12 30.83 12.10
CA ALA A 102 33.31 30.98 12.93
C ALA A 102 34.42 31.78 12.24
N SER A 103 34.43 31.81 10.89
CA SER A 103 35.36 32.64 10.11
C SER A 103 35.20 34.16 10.36
N GLY A 104 34.09 34.58 10.98
CA GLY A 104 33.76 36.00 11.17
C GLY A 104 33.33 36.72 9.89
N ASN A 105 33.34 36.05 8.73
CA ASN A 105 32.93 36.63 7.47
C ASN A 105 31.38 36.66 7.36
N MET A 106 30.82 37.86 7.25
CA MET A 106 29.37 38.05 7.17
C MET A 106 28.74 37.37 5.94
N ALA A 107 29.38 37.45 4.78
CA ALA A 107 28.86 36.83 3.56
C ALA A 107 28.77 35.31 3.69
N LEU A 108 29.81 34.68 4.25
CA LEU A 108 29.81 33.23 4.52
C LEU A 108 28.75 32.84 5.55
N SER A 109 28.55 33.67 6.58
CA SER A 109 27.53 33.45 7.60
C SER A 109 26.11 33.45 7.02
N VAL A 110 25.84 34.38 6.10
CA VAL A 110 24.55 34.46 5.39
C VAL A 110 24.37 33.28 4.43
N LEU A 111 25.41 32.91 3.69
CA LEU A 111 25.37 31.74 2.79
C LEU A 111 25.11 30.43 3.54
N ALA A 112 25.71 30.27 4.72
CA ALA A 112 25.46 29.14 5.60
C ALA A 112 23.99 29.13 6.10
N ALA A 113 23.46 30.29 6.50
CA ALA A 113 22.06 30.42 6.91
C ALA A 113 21.08 29.99 5.82
N LEU A 114 21.31 30.46 4.58
CA LEU A 114 20.48 30.11 3.41
C LEU A 114 20.53 28.61 3.12
N ASN A 115 21.71 27.98 3.26
CA ASN A 115 21.87 26.55 3.05
C ASN A 115 21.16 25.74 4.14
N VAL A 116 21.29 26.10 5.42
CA VAL A 116 20.56 25.47 6.53
C VAL A 116 19.05 25.56 6.30
N ALA A 117 18.54 26.76 5.97
CA ALA A 117 17.13 26.97 5.68
C ALA A 117 16.65 26.13 4.48
N GLY A 118 17.42 26.10 3.40
CA GLY A 118 17.12 25.30 2.22
C GLY A 118 17.03 23.79 2.54
N VAL A 119 17.99 23.26 3.28
CA VAL A 119 18.00 21.84 3.67
C VAL A 119 16.85 21.51 4.61
N VAL A 120 16.63 22.31 5.66
CA VAL A 120 15.53 22.12 6.62
C VAL A 120 14.16 22.17 5.90
N GLY A 121 13.97 23.13 4.99
CA GLY A 121 12.77 23.22 4.17
C GLY A 121 12.54 21.98 3.30
N VAL A 122 13.57 21.52 2.58
CA VAL A 122 13.49 20.32 1.72
C VAL A 122 13.19 19.06 2.53
N VAL A 123 13.83 18.89 3.68
CA VAL A 123 13.64 17.72 4.57
C VAL A 123 12.20 17.67 5.10
N SER A 124 11.56 18.81 5.35
CA SER A 124 10.18 18.88 5.87
C SER A 124 9.12 18.29 4.92
N SER A 125 9.36 18.38 3.61
CA SER A 125 8.47 17.84 2.59
C SER A 125 8.80 16.38 2.27
N ARG A 126 10.09 16.06 2.11
CA ARG A 126 10.53 14.77 1.57
C ARG A 126 10.60 13.65 2.58
N ASN A 127 10.90 13.99 3.84
CA ASN A 127 11.09 13.01 4.89
C ASN A 127 9.87 12.97 5.83
N ALA A 128 8.71 13.48 5.37
CA ALA A 128 7.46 13.44 6.12
C ALA A 128 7.06 12.01 6.50
N ALA A 129 7.46 10.99 5.73
CA ALA A 129 7.25 9.58 6.07
C ALA A 129 8.13 9.06 7.23
N THR A 130 9.26 9.72 7.52
CA THR A 130 10.23 9.33 8.55
C THR A 130 10.50 10.48 9.52
N PRO A 131 9.48 10.98 10.25
CA PRO A 131 9.55 12.25 10.96
C PRO A 131 10.66 12.31 12.02
N ARG A 132 10.95 11.19 12.71
CA ARG A 132 12.06 11.13 13.70
C ARG A 132 13.42 11.35 13.04
N PHE A 133 13.64 10.71 11.89
CA PHE A 133 14.88 10.86 11.13
C PHE A 133 14.98 12.26 10.52
N ALA A 134 13.88 12.79 10.00
CA ALA A 134 13.80 14.15 9.49
C ALA A 134 14.15 15.20 10.57
N ILE A 135 13.60 15.06 11.79
CA ILE A 135 13.94 15.93 12.93
C ILE A 135 15.43 15.82 13.27
N PHE A 136 15.98 14.59 13.33
CA PHE A 136 17.41 14.41 13.55
C PHE A 136 18.25 15.15 12.50
N VAL A 137 17.92 15.01 11.21
CA VAL A 137 18.62 15.70 10.12
C VAL A 137 18.51 17.22 10.30
N MET A 138 17.32 17.76 10.56
CA MET A 138 17.09 19.19 10.76
C MET A 138 17.91 19.75 11.92
N LEU A 139 18.00 19.02 13.04
CA LEU A 139 18.79 19.41 14.20
C LEU A 139 20.30 19.30 13.91
N ALA A 140 20.75 18.22 13.26
CA ALA A 140 22.15 18.00 12.94
C ALA A 140 22.71 19.09 12.01
N VAL A 141 21.92 19.57 11.04
CA VAL A 141 22.36 20.65 10.13
C VAL A 141 22.28 22.04 10.75
N SER A 142 21.34 22.27 11.68
CA SER A 142 21.09 23.61 12.24
C SER A 142 21.82 23.89 13.54
N LEU A 143 21.97 22.91 14.43
CA LEU A 143 22.54 23.13 15.76
C LEU A 143 23.97 23.67 15.73
N PRO A 144 24.90 23.14 14.91
CA PRO A 144 26.24 23.72 14.82
C PRO A 144 26.23 25.15 14.29
N TYR A 145 25.37 25.47 13.31
CA TYR A 145 25.19 26.84 12.82
C TYR A 145 24.68 27.78 13.93
N VAL A 146 23.69 27.35 14.72
CA VAL A 146 23.15 28.12 15.86
C VAL A 146 24.24 28.41 16.87
N VAL A 147 25.04 27.40 17.25
CA VAL A 147 26.17 27.58 18.17
C VAL A 147 27.17 28.57 17.60
N GLY A 148 27.57 28.41 16.33
CA GLY A 148 28.46 29.36 15.67
C GLY A 148 27.91 30.79 15.68
N ALA A 149 26.61 30.96 15.41
CA ALA A 149 25.97 32.27 15.35
C ALA A 149 25.88 32.96 16.72
N LEU A 150 25.56 32.22 17.78
CA LEU A 150 25.47 32.74 19.13
C LEU A 150 26.81 33.28 19.67
N PHE A 151 27.92 32.65 19.27
CA PHE A 151 29.26 33.01 19.72
C PHE A 151 30.10 33.75 18.66
N SER A 152 29.51 34.12 17.51
CA SER A 152 30.22 34.82 16.45
C SER A 152 30.51 36.27 16.84
N ALA A 153 31.71 36.75 16.52
CA ALA A 153 32.08 38.15 16.63
C ALA A 153 31.46 39.03 15.52
N ALA A 154 30.84 38.42 14.50
CA ALA A 154 30.24 39.14 13.39
C ALA A 154 28.99 39.93 13.84
N PRO A 155 28.81 41.19 13.37
CA PRO A 155 27.70 42.03 13.81
C PRO A 155 26.32 41.41 13.61
N GLY A 156 25.51 41.33 14.66
CA GLY A 156 24.12 40.86 14.58
C GLY A 156 23.92 39.34 14.53
N MET A 157 24.98 38.53 14.46
CA MET A 157 24.87 37.06 14.43
C MET A 157 24.20 36.44 15.67
N PRO A 158 24.38 36.95 16.91
CA PRO A 158 23.64 36.40 18.06
C PRO A 158 22.12 36.50 17.91
N ILE A 159 21.61 37.55 17.24
CA ILE A 159 20.18 37.70 16.95
C ILE A 159 19.71 36.58 16.03
N VAL A 160 20.48 36.30 14.96
CA VAL A 160 20.20 35.20 14.02
C VAL A 160 20.26 33.85 14.72
N GLY A 161 21.24 33.64 15.61
CA GLY A 161 21.37 32.44 16.43
C GLY A 161 20.17 32.20 17.33
N ILE A 162 19.64 33.24 17.97
CA ILE A 162 18.41 33.16 18.79
C ILE A 162 17.17 32.87 17.94
N GLN A 163 17.06 33.46 16.74
CA GLN A 163 15.88 33.31 15.88
C GLN A 163 15.82 31.93 15.18
N THR A 164 16.96 31.34 14.86
CA THR A 164 17.05 30.09 14.08
C THR A 164 16.30 28.91 14.73
N PRO A 165 16.39 28.65 16.05
CA PRO A 165 15.58 27.62 16.70
C PRO A 165 14.07 27.76 16.48
N PHE A 166 13.53 28.99 16.46
CA PHE A 166 12.11 29.23 16.20
C PHE A 166 11.74 28.91 14.76
N TYR A 167 12.61 29.26 13.80
CA TYR A 167 12.44 28.85 12.41
C TYR A 167 12.43 27.32 12.27
N VAL A 168 13.41 26.63 12.85
CA VAL A 168 13.50 25.16 12.79
C VAL A 168 12.29 24.51 13.46
N ALA A 169 11.84 25.02 14.62
CA ALA A 169 10.63 24.54 15.29
C ALA A 169 9.38 24.71 14.41
N GLY A 170 9.23 25.86 13.73
CA GLY A 170 8.16 26.09 12.76
C GLY A 170 8.17 25.07 11.61
N VAL A 171 9.34 24.78 11.05
CA VAL A 171 9.47 23.78 9.98
C VAL A 171 9.26 22.34 10.48
N ILE A 172 9.62 22.02 11.72
CA ILE A 172 9.28 20.75 12.37
C ILE A 172 7.77 20.61 12.53
N ILE A 173 7.05 21.68 12.89
CA ILE A 173 5.58 21.66 12.95
C ILE A 173 5.00 21.35 11.57
N VAL A 174 5.49 22.01 10.51
CA VAL A 174 5.08 21.72 9.12
C VAL A 174 5.37 20.27 8.73
N LEU A 175 6.54 19.73 9.08
CA LEU A 175 6.88 18.32 8.86
C LEU A 175 5.87 17.38 9.54
N LEU A 176 5.51 17.64 10.80
CA LEU A 176 4.57 16.82 11.55
C LEU A 176 3.15 16.92 10.98
N GLN A 177 2.74 18.10 10.52
CA GLN A 177 1.47 18.30 9.81
C GLN A 177 1.45 17.53 8.49
N ASN A 178 2.51 17.61 7.69
CA ASN A 178 2.66 16.86 6.44
C ASN A 178 2.59 15.35 6.68
N HIS A 179 3.28 14.84 7.70
CA HIS A 179 3.22 13.44 8.11
C HIS A 179 1.78 13.03 8.44
N ALA A 180 1.07 13.82 9.24
CA ALA A 180 -0.30 13.53 9.65
C ALA A 180 -1.29 13.56 8.46
N ILE A 181 -1.11 14.48 7.50
CA ILE A 181 -1.91 14.53 6.27
C ILE A 181 -1.68 13.28 5.42
N ASN A 182 -0.41 12.94 5.15
CA ASN A 182 -0.06 11.77 4.34
C ASN A 182 -0.55 10.47 4.96
N ALA A 183 -0.39 10.30 6.29
CA ALA A 183 -0.87 9.12 7.01
C ALA A 183 -2.40 9.00 6.95
N ARG A 184 -3.13 10.12 7.11
CA ARG A 184 -4.60 10.13 6.99
C ARG A 184 -5.06 9.80 5.58
N MET A 185 -4.41 10.35 4.56
CA MET A 185 -4.73 10.07 3.15
C MET A 185 -4.56 8.58 2.84
N ILE A 186 -3.44 7.98 3.25
CA ILE A 186 -3.17 6.56 3.03
C ILE A 186 -4.19 5.68 3.76
N ARG A 187 -4.55 6.02 5.01
CA ARG A 187 -5.59 5.28 5.75
C ARG A 187 -6.95 5.36 5.06
N ALA A 188 -7.38 6.57 4.67
CA ALA A 188 -8.64 6.75 3.97
C ALA A 188 -8.68 5.96 2.65
N GLU A 189 -7.56 5.87 1.94
CA GLU A 189 -7.47 5.06 0.72
C GLU A 189 -7.58 3.55 1.01
N LEU A 190 -6.93 3.07 2.07
CA LEU A 190 -7.03 1.67 2.49
C LEU A 190 -8.45 1.32 2.95
N ASP A 191 -9.06 2.17 3.78
CA ASP A 191 -10.43 2.00 4.25
C ASP A 191 -11.43 2.03 3.08
N ASN A 192 -11.26 2.98 2.14
CA ASN A 192 -12.07 3.03 0.93
C ASN A 192 -11.88 1.78 0.06
N ARG A 193 -10.66 1.25 -0.04
CA ARG A 193 -10.42 -0.01 -0.77
C ARG A 193 -11.15 -1.17 -0.11
N ASP A 194 -11.06 -1.29 1.22
CA ASP A 194 -11.74 -2.34 1.97
C ASP A 194 -13.27 -2.28 1.85
N LEU A 195 -13.84 -1.07 1.81
CA LEU A 195 -15.25 -0.85 1.52
C LEU A 195 -15.59 -1.13 0.05
N ALA A 196 -14.71 -0.76 -0.89
CA ALA A 196 -14.93 -0.93 -2.31
C ALA A 196 -14.92 -2.41 -2.75
N ILE A 197 -14.33 -3.32 -1.98
CA ILE A 197 -14.22 -4.75 -2.34
C ILE A 197 -15.21 -5.65 -1.58
N LYS A 198 -16.06 -5.12 -0.70
CA LYS A 198 -17.05 -5.89 0.08
C LYS A 198 -18.48 -5.48 -0.27
N ASP A 199 -19.40 -6.43 -0.15
CA ASP A 199 -20.83 -6.21 -0.21
C ASP A 199 -21.33 -5.70 1.15
N ALA A 200 -21.99 -4.55 1.16
CA ALA A 200 -22.38 -3.86 2.40
C ALA A 200 -23.41 -4.65 3.24
N LEU A 201 -24.24 -5.48 2.60
CA LEU A 201 -25.29 -6.23 3.29
C LEU A 201 -24.78 -7.52 3.93
N THR A 202 -23.97 -8.30 3.20
CA THR A 202 -23.52 -9.62 3.65
C THR A 202 -22.10 -9.63 4.23
N GLY A 203 -21.31 -8.59 3.97
CA GLY A 203 -19.89 -8.53 4.33
C GLY A 203 -19.00 -9.50 3.54
N LEU A 204 -19.56 -10.23 2.56
CA LEU A 204 -18.79 -11.02 1.61
C LEU A 204 -18.04 -10.10 0.65
N PRO A 205 -16.93 -10.53 0.05
CA PRO A 205 -16.35 -9.83 -1.07
C PRO A 205 -17.34 -9.66 -2.23
N ASN A 206 -17.22 -8.55 -2.96
CA ASN A 206 -18.14 -8.18 -4.02
C ASN A 206 -17.60 -8.55 -5.42
N ARG A 207 -18.34 -8.15 -6.45
CA ARG A 207 -17.97 -8.36 -7.86
C ARG A 207 -16.61 -7.76 -8.24
N ILE A 208 -16.19 -6.63 -7.65
CA ILE A 208 -14.88 -6.02 -7.94
C ILE A 208 -13.77 -6.96 -7.46
N PHE A 209 -13.88 -7.48 -6.23
CA PHE A 209 -12.89 -8.41 -5.70
C PHE A 209 -12.87 -9.74 -6.45
N LEU A 210 -14.03 -10.22 -6.92
CA LEU A 210 -14.12 -11.44 -7.72
C LEU A 210 -13.25 -11.32 -8.99
N GLN A 211 -13.39 -10.21 -9.71
CA GLN A 211 -12.65 -9.96 -10.94
C GLN A 211 -11.14 -9.85 -10.70
N GLU A 212 -10.72 -9.16 -9.63
CA GLU A 212 -9.30 -9.08 -9.22
C GLU A 212 -8.75 -10.48 -8.91
N LYS A 213 -9.46 -11.25 -8.08
CA LYS A 213 -9.01 -12.57 -7.62
C LYS A 213 -8.95 -13.59 -8.76
N LEU A 214 -9.95 -13.60 -9.64
CA LEU A 214 -10.02 -14.51 -10.77
C LEU A 214 -8.89 -14.23 -11.79
N ARG A 215 -8.59 -12.95 -12.05
CA ARG A 215 -7.47 -12.52 -12.90
C ARG A 215 -6.12 -12.97 -12.34
N ASP A 216 -5.92 -12.83 -11.03
CA ASP A 216 -4.71 -13.34 -10.37
C ASP A 216 -4.59 -14.86 -10.52
N MET A 217 -5.66 -15.61 -10.32
CA MET A 217 -5.67 -17.06 -10.45
C MET A 217 -5.39 -17.52 -11.90
N CYS A 218 -5.96 -16.84 -12.90
CA CYS A 218 -5.67 -17.09 -14.32
C CYS A 218 -4.20 -16.77 -14.67
N ARG A 219 -3.64 -15.68 -14.14
CA ARG A 219 -2.23 -15.33 -14.34
C ARG A 219 -1.30 -16.41 -13.74
N ASP A 220 -1.60 -16.84 -12.51
CA ASP A 220 -0.84 -17.89 -11.83
C ASP A 220 -0.97 -19.24 -12.56
N LEU A 221 -2.11 -19.49 -13.21
CA LEU A 221 -2.34 -20.67 -14.05
C LEU A 221 -1.43 -20.68 -15.29
N ALA A 222 -1.25 -19.53 -15.93
CA ALA A 222 -0.47 -19.35 -17.16
C ALA A 222 1.05 -19.25 -16.93
N ALA A 223 1.52 -19.12 -15.70
CA ALA A 223 2.95 -19.01 -15.40
C ALA A 223 3.71 -20.30 -15.77
N PRO A 224 4.93 -20.21 -16.36
CA PRO A 224 5.78 -21.36 -16.66
C PRO A 224 6.35 -21.96 -15.35
N ALA A 225 5.52 -22.70 -14.63
CA ALA A 225 5.92 -23.44 -13.43
C ALA A 225 6.18 -24.91 -13.78
N ALA A 226 7.16 -25.52 -13.11
CA ALA A 226 7.58 -26.92 -13.32
C ALA A 226 6.47 -27.97 -13.13
N ASN A 227 5.33 -27.59 -12.55
CA ASN A 227 4.17 -28.47 -12.29
C ASN A 227 2.90 -28.06 -13.05
N GLY A 228 2.96 -27.08 -13.96
CA GLY A 228 1.77 -26.42 -14.49
C GLY A 228 1.07 -25.58 -13.41
N GLY A 229 0.31 -24.57 -13.81
CA GLY A 229 -0.52 -23.81 -12.87
C GLY A 229 -1.53 -24.72 -12.14
N LYS A 230 -1.91 -24.36 -10.90
CA LYS A 230 -2.87 -25.17 -10.12
C LYS A 230 -4.28 -25.02 -10.70
N PRO A 231 -4.99 -26.12 -11.04
CA PRO A 231 -6.36 -26.04 -11.52
C PRO A 231 -7.27 -25.48 -10.43
N PHE A 232 -8.36 -24.84 -10.85
CA PHE A 232 -9.34 -24.26 -9.93
C PHE A 232 -10.73 -24.32 -10.54
N ALA A 233 -11.76 -24.20 -9.70
CA ALA A 233 -13.15 -24.16 -10.15
C ALA A 233 -13.83 -22.85 -9.73
N VAL A 234 -14.80 -22.45 -10.55
CA VAL A 234 -15.72 -21.33 -10.33
C VAL A 234 -17.12 -21.91 -10.22
N LEU A 235 -17.84 -21.58 -9.14
CA LEU A 235 -19.24 -21.94 -8.98
C LEU A 235 -20.09 -20.66 -9.02
N SER A 236 -20.93 -20.49 -10.04
CA SER A 236 -21.98 -19.46 -10.08
C SER A 236 -23.25 -20.01 -9.44
N MET A 237 -23.89 -19.23 -8.57
CA MET A 237 -25.04 -19.66 -7.78
C MET A 237 -26.12 -18.59 -7.72
N ASP A 238 -27.38 -19.02 -7.61
CA ASP A 238 -28.54 -18.15 -7.47
C ASP A 238 -29.61 -18.78 -6.57
N LEU A 239 -30.25 -17.95 -5.73
CA LEU A 239 -31.28 -18.41 -4.81
C LEU A 239 -32.63 -18.59 -5.51
N ASP A 240 -33.09 -19.83 -5.56
CA ASP A 240 -34.41 -20.15 -6.08
C ASP A 240 -35.51 -19.69 -5.12
N GLY A 241 -36.42 -18.85 -5.62
CA GLY A 241 -37.58 -18.38 -4.86
C GLY A 241 -37.33 -17.12 -4.03
N PHE A 242 -36.15 -16.50 -4.10
CA PHE A 242 -35.83 -15.29 -3.34
C PHE A 242 -36.81 -14.13 -3.59
N LYS A 243 -37.20 -13.90 -4.85
CA LYS A 243 -38.21 -12.90 -5.20
C LYS A 243 -39.54 -13.10 -4.47
N GLN A 244 -39.99 -14.35 -4.31
CA GLN A 244 -41.25 -14.66 -3.60
C GLN A 244 -41.16 -14.32 -2.11
N VAL A 245 -39.97 -14.46 -1.51
CA VAL A 245 -39.73 -14.04 -0.12
C VAL A 245 -39.86 -12.52 0.01
N ASN A 246 -39.25 -11.76 -0.90
CA ASN A 246 -39.39 -10.30 -0.92
C ASN A 246 -40.84 -9.86 -1.13
N ASP A 247 -41.53 -10.46 -2.09
CA ASP A 247 -42.92 -10.11 -2.42
C ASP A 247 -43.88 -10.44 -1.26
N ARG A 248 -43.59 -11.50 -0.48
CA ARG A 248 -44.45 -11.94 0.63
C ARG A 248 -44.15 -11.30 1.98
N PHE A 249 -42.87 -11.11 2.31
CA PHE A 249 -42.41 -10.70 3.64
C PHE A 249 -41.68 -9.35 3.66
N GLY A 250 -41.48 -8.74 2.48
CA GLY A 250 -40.79 -7.47 2.32
C GLY A 250 -39.27 -7.60 2.24
N HIS A 251 -38.64 -6.57 1.65
CA HIS A 251 -37.20 -6.53 1.42
C HIS A 251 -36.36 -6.65 2.69
N ALA A 252 -36.82 -6.12 3.83
CA ALA A 252 -36.10 -6.23 5.10
C ALA A 252 -35.90 -7.69 5.53
N VAL A 253 -36.89 -8.56 5.30
CA VAL A 253 -36.78 -10.01 5.58
C VAL A 253 -35.88 -10.70 4.55
N GLY A 254 -35.98 -10.31 3.28
CA GLY A 254 -35.04 -10.74 2.24
C GLY A 254 -33.58 -10.42 2.56
N ASP A 255 -33.31 -9.24 3.11
CA ASP A 255 -31.97 -8.82 3.53
C ASP A 255 -31.43 -9.67 4.70
N VAL A 256 -32.29 -10.06 5.63
CA VAL A 256 -31.93 -11.02 6.70
C VAL A 256 -31.63 -12.39 6.10
N LEU A 257 -32.46 -12.85 5.17
CA LEU A 257 -32.26 -14.13 4.47
C LEU A 257 -30.91 -14.16 3.75
N LEU A 258 -30.56 -13.12 3.00
CA LEU A 258 -29.28 -13.02 2.28
C LEU A 258 -28.09 -13.08 3.24
N ARG A 259 -28.16 -12.40 4.39
CA ARG A 259 -27.12 -12.49 5.43
C ARG A 259 -26.97 -13.92 5.97
N LYS A 260 -28.07 -14.62 6.21
CA LYS A 260 -28.05 -16.01 6.69
C LYS A 260 -27.55 -16.99 5.62
N VAL A 261 -27.91 -16.79 4.36
CA VAL A 261 -27.38 -17.56 3.22
C VAL A 261 -25.87 -17.36 3.13
N ALA A 262 -25.40 -16.11 3.13
CA ALA A 262 -23.99 -15.78 3.07
C ALA A 262 -23.19 -16.44 4.22
N GLU A 263 -23.72 -16.38 5.44
CA GLU A 263 -23.12 -17.05 6.61
C GLU A 263 -23.07 -18.58 6.42
N ARG A 264 -24.15 -19.19 5.92
CA ARG A 264 -24.23 -20.64 5.70
C ARG A 264 -23.30 -21.11 4.60
N LEU A 265 -23.21 -20.36 3.49
CA LEU A 265 -22.24 -20.60 2.43
C LEU A 265 -20.83 -20.47 2.99
N LYS A 266 -20.47 -19.38 3.66
CA LYS A 266 -19.11 -19.17 4.21
C LYS A 266 -18.66 -20.29 5.14
N ARG A 267 -19.55 -20.85 5.97
CA ARG A 267 -19.24 -22.00 6.86
C ARG A 267 -19.14 -23.33 6.11
N GLY A 268 -19.72 -23.41 4.91
CA GLY A 268 -19.75 -24.59 4.06
C GLY A 268 -18.50 -24.79 3.21
N PHE A 269 -17.51 -23.90 3.24
CA PHE A 269 -16.29 -23.97 2.43
C PHE A 269 -15.02 -23.78 3.28
N ARG A 270 -13.86 -24.22 2.77
CA ARG A 270 -12.59 -24.15 3.54
C ARG A 270 -11.99 -22.74 3.49
N PRO A 271 -11.06 -22.36 4.39
CA PRO A 271 -10.48 -21.01 4.44
C PRO A 271 -9.82 -20.50 3.14
N GLY A 272 -9.40 -21.40 2.24
CA GLY A 272 -8.83 -21.05 0.94
C GLY A 272 -9.86 -20.75 -0.15
N ASP A 273 -11.11 -21.16 0.05
CA ASP A 273 -12.22 -20.91 -0.87
C ASP A 273 -12.81 -19.53 -0.55
N VAL A 274 -13.20 -18.78 -1.58
CA VAL A 274 -13.71 -17.42 -1.40
C VAL A 274 -15.13 -17.34 -1.93
N VAL A 275 -16.06 -16.97 -1.06
CA VAL A 275 -17.48 -16.77 -1.40
C VAL A 275 -17.72 -15.29 -1.66
N PHE A 276 -18.28 -14.97 -2.81
CA PHE A 276 -18.56 -13.62 -3.28
C PHE A 276 -20.07 -13.43 -3.43
N ARG A 277 -20.54 -12.21 -3.19
CA ARG A 277 -21.87 -11.77 -3.61
C ARG A 277 -21.73 -10.80 -4.77
N ILE A 278 -22.29 -11.14 -5.92
CA ILE A 278 -22.11 -10.36 -7.16
C ILE A 278 -23.35 -9.53 -7.53
N GLY A 279 -24.52 -9.92 -7.03
CA GLY A 279 -25.80 -9.32 -7.36
C GLY A 279 -26.81 -9.45 -6.21
N GLY A 280 -28.10 -9.32 -6.52
CA GLY A 280 -29.18 -9.38 -5.55
C GLY A 280 -29.17 -10.67 -4.74
N ASP A 281 -29.37 -11.79 -5.42
CA ASP A 281 -29.44 -13.16 -4.91
C ASP A 281 -28.37 -14.09 -5.54
N GLU A 282 -27.43 -13.49 -6.25
CA GLU A 282 -26.36 -14.19 -6.97
C GLU A 282 -25.06 -14.23 -6.16
N PHE A 283 -24.50 -15.43 -6.06
CA PHE A 283 -23.24 -15.70 -5.37
C PHE A 283 -22.28 -16.40 -6.31
N VAL A 284 -20.98 -16.15 -6.13
CA VAL A 284 -19.92 -16.88 -6.84
C VAL A 284 -18.95 -17.45 -5.82
N ILE A 285 -18.43 -18.64 -6.06
CA ILE A 285 -17.39 -19.23 -5.22
C ILE A 285 -16.19 -19.59 -6.09
N LEU A 286 -15.01 -19.09 -5.69
CA LEU A 286 -13.74 -19.51 -6.25
C LEU A 286 -13.14 -20.61 -5.39
N LEU A 287 -12.77 -21.73 -6.02
CA LEU A 287 -12.25 -22.94 -5.39
C LEU A 287 -10.83 -23.21 -5.92
N PRO A 288 -9.78 -22.63 -5.31
CA PRO A 288 -8.40 -22.88 -5.72
C PRO A 288 -8.01 -24.34 -5.54
N ALA A 289 -7.13 -24.88 -6.39
CA ALA A 289 -6.61 -26.25 -6.26
C ALA A 289 -7.73 -27.28 -6.05
N THR A 290 -8.74 -27.23 -6.92
CA THR A 290 -9.96 -28.04 -6.80
C THR A 290 -10.24 -28.73 -8.13
N SER A 291 -10.45 -30.05 -8.06
CA SER A 291 -10.82 -30.85 -9.24
C SER A 291 -12.31 -30.69 -9.58
N GLU A 292 -12.71 -31.08 -10.80
CA GLU A 292 -14.12 -31.04 -11.21
C GLU A 292 -15.02 -31.95 -10.35
N ILE A 293 -14.51 -33.11 -9.92
CA ILE A 293 -15.23 -34.03 -9.04
C ILE A 293 -15.47 -33.38 -7.67
N GLU A 294 -14.44 -32.74 -7.11
CA GLU A 294 -14.56 -32.00 -5.86
C GLU A 294 -15.52 -30.80 -6.00
N ALA A 295 -15.44 -30.06 -7.10
CA ALA A 295 -16.33 -28.94 -7.38
C ALA A 295 -17.80 -29.40 -7.45
N THR A 296 -18.06 -30.54 -8.10
CA THR A 296 -19.39 -31.17 -8.15
C THR A 296 -19.90 -31.53 -6.76
N TYR A 297 -19.07 -32.16 -5.93
CA TYR A 297 -19.42 -32.53 -4.57
C TYR A 297 -19.73 -31.28 -3.72
N LEU A 298 -18.88 -30.26 -3.79
CA LEU A 298 -19.05 -29.00 -3.07
C LEU A 298 -20.31 -28.24 -3.51
N ALA A 299 -20.62 -28.23 -4.81
CA ALA A 299 -21.83 -27.62 -5.34
C ALA A 299 -23.10 -28.30 -4.79
N LYS A 300 -23.17 -29.64 -4.86
CA LYS A 300 -24.30 -30.40 -4.31
C LYS A 300 -24.46 -30.19 -2.81
N ARG A 301 -23.36 -30.19 -2.05
CA ARG A 301 -23.37 -29.89 -0.63
C ARG A 301 -23.88 -28.48 -0.33
N ALA A 302 -23.51 -27.49 -1.14
CA ALA A 302 -24.00 -26.13 -0.98
C ALA A 302 -25.53 -26.05 -1.17
N ILE A 303 -26.06 -26.75 -2.17
CA ILE A 303 -27.50 -26.87 -2.42
C ILE A 303 -28.20 -27.46 -1.19
N GLU A 304 -27.76 -28.63 -0.73
CA GLU A 304 -28.34 -29.30 0.45
C GLU A 304 -28.33 -28.40 1.70
N LYS A 305 -27.22 -27.70 1.94
CA LYS A 305 -27.10 -26.81 3.10
C LYS A 305 -28.00 -25.59 2.98
N VAL A 306 -28.06 -24.94 1.82
CA VAL A 306 -28.91 -23.75 1.62
C VAL A 306 -30.39 -24.13 1.65
N SER A 307 -30.76 -25.32 1.16
CA SER A 307 -32.15 -25.81 1.18
C SER A 307 -32.70 -26.14 2.58
N VAL A 308 -31.85 -26.21 3.62
CA VAL A 308 -32.34 -26.30 5.01
C VAL A 308 -33.16 -25.04 5.34
N PRO A 309 -34.35 -25.16 5.97
CA PRO A 309 -35.20 -24.00 6.24
C PRO A 309 -34.49 -22.91 7.06
N PHE A 310 -34.87 -21.66 6.84
CA PHE A 310 -34.37 -20.51 7.57
C PHE A 310 -35.42 -20.02 8.55
N ASP A 311 -35.08 -19.98 9.84
CA ASP A 311 -35.85 -19.25 10.84
C ASP A 311 -35.39 -17.79 10.85
N LEU A 312 -36.28 -16.90 10.39
CA LEU A 312 -36.06 -15.45 10.30
C LEU A 312 -36.90 -14.66 11.30
N GLY A 313 -37.56 -15.33 12.27
CA GLY A 313 -38.37 -14.65 13.29
C GLY A 313 -39.72 -14.13 12.79
N VAL A 314 -40.21 -14.62 11.64
CA VAL A 314 -41.49 -14.24 11.03
C VAL A 314 -42.63 -15.24 11.31
N GLY A 315 -42.44 -16.15 12.27
CA GLY A 315 -43.44 -17.13 12.71
C GLY A 315 -43.56 -18.38 11.82
N SER A 316 -42.87 -18.44 10.67
CA SER A 316 -42.77 -19.63 9.84
C SER A 316 -41.36 -19.81 9.27
N ALA A 317 -40.96 -21.06 9.06
CA ALA A 317 -39.67 -21.38 8.46
C ALA A 317 -39.71 -21.12 6.94
N ILE A 318 -38.78 -20.31 6.45
CA ILE A 318 -38.69 -19.94 5.03
C ILE A 318 -37.84 -20.96 4.29
N HIS A 319 -38.36 -21.43 3.16
CA HIS A 319 -37.70 -22.39 2.28
C HIS A 319 -37.25 -21.69 1.00
N VAL A 320 -35.97 -21.80 0.68
CA VAL A 320 -35.40 -21.36 -0.60
C VAL A 320 -34.52 -22.46 -1.17
N GLY A 321 -34.44 -22.53 -2.50
CA GLY A 321 -33.52 -23.41 -3.19
C GLY A 321 -32.22 -22.70 -3.57
N LEU A 322 -31.29 -23.47 -4.11
CA LEU A 322 -30.06 -22.95 -4.72
C LEU A 322 -29.84 -23.68 -6.03
N SER A 323 -29.68 -22.93 -7.12
CA SER A 323 -29.20 -23.46 -8.38
C SER A 323 -27.73 -23.13 -8.53
N VAL A 324 -26.93 -24.06 -9.05
CA VAL A 324 -25.47 -23.92 -9.15
C VAL A 324 -24.98 -24.35 -10.54
N GLY A 325 -24.17 -23.52 -11.17
CA GLY A 325 -23.38 -23.86 -12.35
C GLY A 325 -21.89 -23.80 -12.06
N SER A 326 -21.08 -24.65 -12.70
CA SER A 326 -19.62 -24.60 -12.54
C SER A 326 -18.87 -24.37 -13.84
N ALA A 327 -17.67 -23.82 -13.75
CA ALA A 327 -16.62 -23.91 -14.76
C ALA A 327 -15.29 -24.26 -14.08
N CYS A 328 -14.42 -24.99 -14.75
CA CYS A 328 -13.12 -25.41 -14.24
C CYS A 328 -11.99 -24.93 -15.15
N ALA A 329 -10.97 -24.29 -14.58
CA ALA A 329 -9.76 -23.93 -15.30
C ALA A 329 -8.70 -25.06 -15.13
N PRO A 330 -7.96 -25.42 -16.19
CA PRO A 330 -7.95 -24.81 -17.52
C PRO A 330 -9.03 -25.35 -18.49
N ALA A 331 -9.81 -26.36 -18.10
CA ALA A 331 -10.64 -27.15 -19.02
C ALA A 331 -11.76 -26.37 -19.74
N ASP A 332 -12.35 -25.37 -19.08
CA ASP A 332 -13.40 -24.50 -19.63
C ASP A 332 -12.86 -23.10 -20.02
N GLY A 333 -11.56 -22.87 -19.88
CA GLY A 333 -10.92 -21.59 -20.19
C GLY A 333 -9.76 -21.22 -19.27
N GLY A 334 -8.95 -20.26 -19.73
CA GLY A 334 -7.84 -19.68 -18.96
C GLY A 334 -8.03 -18.19 -18.65
N ASP A 335 -9.20 -17.63 -18.96
CA ASP A 335 -9.50 -16.21 -18.86
C ASP A 335 -10.73 -15.96 -17.97
N PRO A 336 -10.73 -14.90 -17.12
CA PRO A 336 -11.81 -14.63 -16.18
C PRO A 336 -13.19 -14.51 -16.85
N GLU A 337 -13.29 -13.79 -17.96
CA GLU A 337 -14.55 -13.55 -18.66
C GLU A 337 -15.12 -14.84 -19.24
N ILE A 338 -14.27 -15.72 -19.80
CA ILE A 338 -14.67 -17.02 -20.33
C ILE A 338 -15.19 -17.92 -19.21
N LEU A 339 -14.44 -18.05 -18.11
CA LEU A 339 -14.81 -18.93 -17.00
C LEU A 339 -16.15 -18.54 -16.36
N LEU A 340 -16.39 -17.24 -16.16
CA LEU A 340 -17.67 -16.74 -15.65
C LEU A 340 -18.81 -16.99 -16.64
N THR A 341 -18.57 -16.77 -17.94
CA THR A 341 -19.57 -17.06 -18.97
C THR A 341 -19.96 -18.54 -18.98
N CYS A 342 -18.99 -19.44 -18.85
CA CYS A 342 -19.22 -20.88 -18.78
C CYS A 342 -20.00 -21.28 -17.52
N SER A 343 -19.64 -20.74 -16.34
CA SER A 343 -20.33 -21.05 -15.08
C SER A 343 -21.74 -20.47 -15.04
N ASP A 344 -21.97 -19.30 -15.64
CA ASP A 344 -23.30 -18.68 -15.74
C ASP A 344 -24.20 -19.42 -16.73
N HIS A 345 -23.66 -19.87 -17.86
CA HIS A 345 -24.39 -20.74 -18.79
C HIS A 345 -24.79 -22.05 -18.11
N ALA A 346 -23.89 -22.64 -17.34
CA ALA A 346 -24.18 -23.83 -16.53
C ALA A 346 -25.30 -23.57 -15.51
N LEU A 347 -25.26 -22.42 -14.83
CA LEU A 347 -26.28 -22.02 -13.85
C LEU A 347 -27.65 -21.85 -14.54
N TYR A 348 -27.67 -21.26 -15.74
CA TYR A 348 -28.88 -21.13 -16.54
C TYR A 348 -29.50 -22.50 -16.86
N GLU A 349 -28.69 -23.48 -17.29
CA GLU A 349 -29.17 -24.84 -17.55
C GLU A 349 -29.70 -25.54 -16.29
N ALA A 350 -29.07 -25.32 -15.13
CA ALA A 350 -29.59 -25.80 -13.84
C ALA A 350 -30.99 -25.22 -13.53
N LYS A 351 -31.20 -23.92 -13.77
CA LYS A 351 -32.51 -23.27 -13.59
C LYS A 351 -33.54 -23.80 -14.59
N ARG A 352 -33.17 -23.92 -15.87
CA ARG A 352 -34.04 -24.38 -16.96
C ARG A 352 -34.53 -25.82 -16.75
N THR A 353 -33.69 -26.67 -16.18
CA THR A 353 -33.99 -28.10 -15.96
C THR A 353 -34.70 -28.39 -14.63
N GLY A 354 -35.18 -27.36 -13.93
CA GLY A 354 -36.09 -27.50 -12.79
C GLY A 354 -35.55 -27.01 -11.46
N LYS A 355 -34.52 -26.15 -11.44
CA LYS A 355 -33.99 -25.46 -10.25
C LYS A 355 -33.46 -26.40 -9.16
N GLY A 356 -32.90 -25.86 -8.07
CA GLY A 356 -32.45 -26.64 -6.91
C GLY A 356 -31.41 -27.70 -7.23
N ARG A 357 -30.58 -27.48 -8.26
CA ARG A 357 -29.68 -28.49 -8.81
C ARG A 357 -28.37 -27.89 -9.31
N TYR A 358 -27.46 -28.79 -9.62
CA TYR A 358 -26.14 -28.51 -10.15
C TYR A 358 -26.07 -28.87 -11.64
N TRP A 359 -25.37 -28.07 -12.44
CA TRP A 359 -25.02 -28.39 -13.82
C TRP A 359 -23.56 -28.04 -14.12
N ALA A 360 -22.93 -28.82 -14.99
CA ALA A 360 -21.55 -28.64 -15.44
C ALA A 360 -21.48 -28.70 -16.97
N PRO A 361 -20.57 -27.95 -17.63
CA PRO A 361 -20.33 -28.01 -19.06
C PRO A 361 -20.14 -29.45 -19.54
N VAL A 362 -20.91 -29.85 -20.55
CA VAL A 362 -20.71 -31.15 -21.21
C VAL A 362 -19.48 -31.02 -22.10
N ARG A 363 -18.37 -31.64 -21.69
CA ARG A 363 -17.18 -31.76 -22.52
C ARG A 363 -17.29 -33.04 -23.35
N ALA A 364 -17.10 -32.95 -24.65
CA ALA A 364 -16.93 -34.13 -25.48
C ALA A 364 -15.63 -34.82 -25.04
N THR A 365 -15.75 -36.00 -24.43
CA THR A 365 -14.62 -36.93 -24.31
C THR A 365 -14.20 -37.31 -25.73
N ILE A 366 -13.03 -36.84 -26.17
CA ILE A 366 -12.36 -37.32 -27.38
C ILE A 366 -11.64 -38.62 -27.03
#